data_AF-A0A257LLM0-F1
#
_entry.id   AF-A0A257LLM0-F1
#
_cell.length_a   1.000
_cell.length_b   1.000
_cell.length_c   1.000
_cell.angle_alpha   90.00
_cell.angle_beta   90.00
_cell.angle_gamma   90.00
#
_symmetry.space_group_name_H-M   'P 1'
#
loop_
_entity.id
_entity.type
_entity.pdbx_description
1 polymer ?
#
loop_
_entity_poly.entity_id
_entity_poly.type
_entity_poly.pdbx_seq_one_letter_code
_entity_poly.pdbx_strand_id
1 'polypeptide(L)'
;MNLLDSTIGGSEDRQTASNGEASAAPQRQSPATSANAVLLTDEQAARYVLGVSPRTFSTLLTAAWMPQPISLGPRLRRWHRGELEAAIANAPRQAKPGSEPAQLARARIDRMKRTGVPA
;
A
#
# COMPACT_ATOMS: atom_id res chain seq x y z
N MET A 1 89.48 5.75 28.65
CA MET A 1 89.32 7.21 28.52
C MET A 1 87.83 7.51 28.42
N ASN A 2 87.35 8.36 29.34
CA ASN A 2 86.12 9.20 29.41
C ASN A 2 84.78 8.59 28.92
N LEU A 3 83.75 8.34 29.73
CA LEU A 3 82.94 9.18 30.66
C LEU A 3 82.04 10.22 29.96
N LEU A 4 80.78 10.27 30.44
CA LEU A 4 79.66 11.23 30.25
C LEU A 4 78.56 10.74 29.29
N ASP A 5 77.25 10.89 29.54
CA ASP A 5 76.44 11.32 30.69
C ASP A 5 74.95 11.05 30.34
N SER A 6 74.09 11.01 31.35
CA SER A 6 72.65 10.66 31.31
C SER A 6 71.74 11.85 30.98
N THR A 7 70.55 11.62 30.41
CA THR A 7 69.31 12.45 30.51
C THR A 7 68.16 11.61 29.89
N ILE A 8 67.24 10.96 30.60
CA ILE A 8 66.12 11.40 31.47
C ILE A 8 65.06 12.26 30.76
N GLY A 9 63.83 11.73 30.71
CA GLY A 9 62.57 12.47 30.51
C GLY A 9 61.87 12.10 29.19
N GLY A 10 60.62 11.67 29.14
CA GLY A 10 59.57 11.58 30.14
C GLY A 10 58.32 10.99 29.47
N SER A 11 57.47 10.38 30.29
CA SER A 11 56.20 9.76 29.95
C SER A 11 55.21 10.76 29.33
N GLU A 12 54.51 10.34 28.27
CA GLU A 12 53.16 10.82 28.02
C GLU A 12 52.25 9.62 27.72
N ASP A 13 51.49 9.26 28.75
CA ASP A 13 50.23 8.55 28.65
C ASP A 13 49.30 9.22 27.63
N ARG A 14 48.73 8.45 26.71
CA ARG A 14 47.40 8.77 26.19
C ARG A 14 46.56 7.52 25.97
N GLN A 15 45.63 7.40 26.90
CA GLN A 15 44.52 6.47 26.99
C GLN A 15 43.60 6.47 25.76
N THR A 16 42.95 5.31 25.56
CA THR A 16 41.55 5.09 25.08
C THR A 16 41.22 5.51 23.64
N ALA A 17 40.55 4.72 22.81
CA ALA A 17 39.45 3.82 23.13
C ALA A 17 39.35 2.63 22.16
N SER A 18 38.79 1.55 22.70
CA SER A 18 38.27 0.36 22.06
C SER A 18 37.25 0.67 20.95
N ASN A 19 37.56 0.33 19.70
CA ASN A 19 36.53 0.12 18.68
C ASN A 19 36.01 -1.31 18.78
N GLY A 20 35.09 -1.51 19.74
CA GLY A 20 34.16 -2.62 19.71
C GLY A 20 33.07 -2.32 18.68
N GLU A 21 33.31 -2.61 17.40
CA GLU A 21 32.24 -2.68 16.40
C GLU A 21 31.46 -3.98 16.61
N ALA A 22 30.57 -3.93 17.61
CA ALA A 22 29.50 -4.89 17.76
C ALA A 22 28.50 -4.71 16.61
N SER A 23 28.29 -5.81 15.89
CA SER A 23 27.09 -6.16 15.10
C SER A 23 25.97 -5.11 15.08
N ALA A 24 25.97 -4.26 14.05
CA ALA A 24 24.77 -3.55 13.65
C ALA A 24 23.81 -4.57 13.00
N ALA A 25 23.01 -5.25 13.82
CA ALA A 25 21.82 -5.94 13.34
C ALA A 25 20.95 -4.91 12.59
N PRO A 26 20.37 -5.25 11.42
CA PRO A 26 19.46 -4.33 10.75
C PRO A 26 18.30 -4.08 11.73
N GLN A 27 18.20 -2.85 12.21
CA GLN A 27 17.04 -2.38 12.95
C GLN A 27 15.83 -2.65 12.06
N ARG A 28 15.08 -3.71 12.38
CA ARG A 28 13.70 -3.86 11.93
C ARG A 28 12.98 -2.66 12.51
N GLN A 29 12.91 -1.59 11.74
CA GLN A 29 11.96 -0.51 11.96
C GLN A 29 10.60 -1.16 11.78
N SER A 30 10.05 -1.70 12.87
CA SER A 30 8.62 -1.94 12.96
C SER A 30 7.98 -0.57 12.84
N PRO A 31 7.23 -0.25 11.78
CA PRO A 31 6.40 0.93 11.84
C PRO A 31 5.46 0.72 13.02
N ALA A 32 5.56 1.59 14.03
CA ALA A 32 4.56 1.69 15.07
C ALA A 32 3.28 2.20 14.38
N THR A 33 2.56 1.29 13.72
CA THR A 33 1.29 1.58 13.07
C THR A 33 0.30 1.90 14.17
N SER A 34 -0.07 3.17 14.23
CA SER A 34 -1.02 3.76 15.17
C SER A 34 -2.18 2.82 15.47
N ALA A 35 -2.46 2.63 16.77
CA ALA A 35 -3.47 1.74 17.33
C ALA A 35 -4.95 2.10 17.00
N ASN A 36 -5.19 2.80 15.90
CA ASN A 36 -6.52 3.17 15.37
C ASN A 36 -6.68 2.75 13.89
N ALA A 37 -5.96 1.73 13.45
CA ALA A 37 -6.20 1.09 12.17
C ALA A 37 -7.54 0.34 12.20
N VAL A 38 -8.63 1.03 11.81
CA VAL A 38 -9.96 0.41 11.72
C VAL A 38 -9.92 -0.66 10.63
N LEU A 39 -9.93 -1.93 11.06
CA LEU A 39 -10.02 -3.09 10.19
C LEU A 39 -11.46 -3.27 9.73
N LEU A 40 -11.68 -3.14 8.43
CA LEU A 40 -13.01 -3.22 7.82
C LEU A 40 -13.33 -4.65 7.39
N THR A 41 -14.61 -5.02 7.49
CA THR A 41 -15.14 -6.23 6.84
C THR A 41 -15.28 -6.02 5.33
N ASP A 42 -15.43 -7.11 4.56
CA ASP A 42 -15.69 -7.04 3.11
C ASP A 42 -16.90 -6.12 2.80
N GLU A 43 -17.97 -6.19 3.59
CA GLU A 43 -19.16 -5.34 3.40
C GLU A 43 -18.88 -3.87 3.71
N GLN A 44 -18.14 -3.59 4.80
CA GLN A 44 -17.78 -2.23 5.18
C GLN A 44 -16.82 -1.59 4.17
N ALA A 45 -15.82 -2.34 3.70
CA ALA A 45 -14.90 -1.90 2.67
C ALA A 45 -15.64 -1.58 1.36
N ALA A 46 -16.56 -2.46 0.94
CA ALA A 46 -17.38 -2.25 -0.25
C ALA A 46 -18.24 -0.98 -0.14
N ARG A 47 -18.95 -0.81 0.98
CA ARG A 47 -19.93 0.29 1.15
C ARG A 47 -19.27 1.63 1.44
N TYR A 48 -18.31 1.67 2.36
CA TYR A 48 -17.80 2.93 2.91
C TYR A 48 -16.53 3.43 2.21
N VAL A 49 -15.78 2.55 1.54
CA VAL A 49 -14.53 2.95 0.87
C VAL A 49 -14.69 3.00 -0.64
N LEU A 50 -15.21 1.93 -1.26
CA LEU A 50 -15.38 1.89 -2.72
C LEU A 50 -16.75 2.38 -3.21
N GLY A 51 -17.76 2.44 -2.33
CA GLY A 51 -19.12 2.83 -2.70
C GLY A 51 -19.83 1.84 -3.64
N VAL A 52 -19.48 0.56 -3.58
CA VAL A 52 -20.01 -0.50 -4.46
C VAL A 52 -20.78 -1.56 -3.69
N SER A 53 -21.55 -2.38 -4.42
CA SER A 53 -22.23 -3.54 -3.81
C SER A 53 -21.21 -4.61 -3.37
N PRO A 54 -21.52 -5.44 -2.35
CA PRO A 54 -20.64 -6.55 -1.93
C PRO A 54 -20.32 -7.53 -3.07
N ARG A 55 -21.26 -7.74 -3.99
CA ARG A 55 -21.08 -8.60 -5.17
C ARG A 55 -20.12 -8.00 -6.20
N THR A 56 -20.18 -6.68 -6.40
CA THR A 56 -19.21 -5.97 -7.24
C THR A 56 -17.83 -6.02 -6.58
N PHE A 57 -17.77 -5.81 -5.27
CA PHE A 57 -16.53 -5.89 -4.49
C PHE A 57 -15.86 -7.26 -4.62
N SER A 58 -16.60 -8.37 -4.53
CA SER A 58 -16.03 -9.72 -4.71
C SER A 58 -15.40 -9.94 -6.09
N THR A 59 -15.91 -9.26 -7.12
CA THR A 59 -15.34 -9.31 -8.48
C THR A 59 -14.03 -8.52 -8.52
N LEU A 60 -13.98 -7.36 -7.87
CA LEU A 60 -12.80 -6.50 -7.79
C LEU A 60 -11.65 -7.15 -7.01
N LEU A 61 -11.91 -8.09 -6.10
CA LEU A 61 -10.87 -8.83 -5.35
C LEU A 61 -9.84 -9.51 -6.25
N THR A 62 -10.18 -9.79 -7.50
CA THR A 62 -9.27 -10.40 -8.49
C THR A 62 -8.44 -9.37 -9.25
N ALA A 63 -8.68 -8.08 -9.04
CA ALA A 63 -7.99 -7.01 -9.77
C ALA A 63 -6.57 -6.81 -9.24
N ALA A 64 -5.61 -6.63 -10.15
CA ALA A 64 -4.19 -6.51 -9.81
C ALA A 64 -3.83 -5.29 -8.94
N TRP A 65 -4.67 -4.24 -8.96
CA TRP A 65 -4.47 -3.03 -8.16
C TRP A 65 -4.99 -3.17 -6.72
N MET A 66 -5.75 -4.22 -6.41
CA MET A 66 -6.40 -4.37 -5.11
C MET A 66 -5.40 -4.89 -4.07
N PRO A 67 -5.37 -4.34 -2.85
CA PRO A 67 -4.42 -4.77 -1.83
C PRO A 67 -4.74 -6.18 -1.33
N GLN A 68 -3.76 -6.81 -0.68
CA GLN A 68 -3.96 -8.13 -0.08
C GLN A 68 -4.73 -8.01 1.23
N PRO A 69 -5.82 -8.77 1.43
CA PRO A 69 -6.56 -8.73 2.68
C PRO A 69 -5.77 -9.36 3.82
N ILE A 70 -5.96 -8.82 5.03
CA ILE A 70 -5.50 -9.45 6.26
C ILE A 70 -6.39 -10.65 6.52
N SER A 71 -5.82 -11.84 6.39
CA SER A 71 -6.53 -13.10 6.63
C SER A 71 -6.41 -13.50 8.10
N LEU A 72 -7.54 -13.49 8.81
CA LEU A 72 -7.64 -13.92 10.22
C LEU A 72 -8.10 -15.39 10.36
N GLY A 73 -8.26 -16.08 9.24
CA GLY A 73 -8.67 -17.47 9.15
C GLY A 73 -9.13 -17.83 7.73
N PRO A 74 -9.58 -19.07 7.48
CA PRO A 74 -9.87 -19.55 6.13
C PRO A 74 -10.95 -18.75 5.38
N ARG A 75 -11.86 -18.10 6.12
CA ARG A 75 -12.99 -17.33 5.57
C ARG A 75 -13.03 -15.89 6.06
N LEU A 76 -12.17 -15.51 7.00
CA LEU A 76 -12.26 -14.23 7.67
C LEU A 76 -11.19 -13.29 7.13
N ARG A 77 -11.63 -12.32 6.32
CA ARG A 77 -10.78 -11.28 5.74
C ARG A 77 -11.07 -9.94 6.38
N ARG A 78 -10.03 -9.13 6.52
CA ARG A 78 -10.07 -7.76 7.01
C ARG A 78 -9.26 -6.85 6.12
N TRP A 79 -9.70 -5.61 6.05
CA TRP A 79 -9.11 -4.61 5.18
C TRP A 79 -8.61 -3.43 5.99
N HIS A 80 -7.40 -3.00 5.69
CA HIS A 80 -6.90 -1.73 6.19
C HIS A 80 -7.51 -0.60 5.37
N ARG A 81 -8.25 0.31 6.03
CA ARG A 81 -8.92 1.42 5.34
C ARG A 81 -7.96 2.27 4.50
N GLY A 82 -6.84 2.67 5.09
CA GLY A 82 -5.85 3.51 4.40
C GLY A 82 -5.18 2.84 3.21
N GLU A 83 -5.03 1.51 3.22
CA GLU A 83 -4.46 0.78 2.08
C GLU A 83 -5.45 0.71 0.93
N LEU A 84 -6.74 0.49 1.22
CA LEU A 84 -7.78 0.55 0.20
C LEU A 84 -7.87 1.93 -0.45
N GLU A 85 -7.86 3.00 0.36
CA GLU A 85 -7.89 4.36 -0.14
C GLU A 85 -6.66 4.68 -1.01
N ALA A 86 -5.46 4.26 -0.59
CA ALA A 86 -4.24 4.41 -1.37
C ALA A 86 -4.26 3.58 -2.66
N ALA A 87 -4.81 2.36 -2.62
CA ALA A 87 -4.93 1.50 -3.78
C ALA A 87 -5.90 2.07 -4.82
N ILE A 88 -6.99 2.70 -4.39
CA ILE A 88 -7.96 3.37 -5.28
C ILE A 88 -7.28 4.49 -6.08
N ALA A 89 -6.33 5.23 -5.49
CA ALA A 89 -5.58 6.26 -6.21
C ALA A 89 -4.78 5.68 -7.39
N ASN A 90 -4.38 4.42 -7.30
CA ASN A 90 -3.66 3.69 -8.35
C ASN A 90 -4.58 2.82 -9.22
N ALA A 91 -5.88 2.80 -8.94
CA ALA A 91 -6.82 1.99 -9.71
C ALA A 91 -6.86 2.50 -11.16
N PRO A 92 -6.94 1.58 -12.15
CA PRO A 92 -7.11 1.98 -13.53
C PRO A 92 -8.40 2.79 -13.61
N ARG A 93 -8.29 4.07 -13.96
CA ARG A 93 -9.44 4.88 -14.35
C ARG A 93 -10.05 4.15 -15.53
N GLN A 94 -11.14 3.44 -15.28
CA GLN A 94 -11.96 2.87 -16.35
C GLN A 94 -12.36 4.07 -17.20
N ALA A 95 -11.70 4.24 -18.35
CA ALA A 95 -12.32 4.93 -19.45
C ALA A 95 -13.64 4.20 -19.60
N LYS A 96 -14.76 4.90 -19.33
CA LYS A 96 -16.13 4.42 -19.56
C LYS A 96 -16.07 3.43 -20.73
N PRO A 97 -16.54 2.18 -20.61
CA PRO A 97 -16.67 1.33 -21.77
C PRO A 97 -17.57 2.07 -22.75
N GLY A 98 -16.94 2.77 -23.68
CA GLY A 98 -17.53 3.70 -24.60
C GLY A 98 -18.04 2.90 -25.78
N SER A 99 -19.02 2.04 -25.54
CA SER A 99 -19.91 1.56 -26.57
C SER A 99 -21.07 0.84 -25.91
N GLU A 100 -22.25 1.45 -25.99
CA GLU A 100 -23.50 0.74 -25.79
C GLU A 100 -23.48 -0.52 -26.69
N PRO A 101 -23.80 -1.72 -26.17
CA PRO A 101 -23.80 -2.93 -26.99
C PRO A 101 -24.72 -2.71 -28.20
N ALA A 102 -24.27 -3.13 -29.38
CA ALA A 102 -24.89 -2.78 -30.66
C ALA A 102 -26.41 -3.09 -30.73
N GLN A 103 -26.88 -4.03 -29.90
CA GLN A 103 -28.28 -4.39 -29.76
C GLN A 103 -29.12 -3.30 -29.10
N LEU A 104 -28.61 -2.65 -28.04
CA LEU A 104 -29.30 -1.53 -27.38
C LEU A 104 -29.27 -0.28 -28.25
N ALA A 105 -28.15 -0.03 -28.94
CA ALA A 105 -28.07 1.04 -29.94
C ALA A 105 -29.10 0.85 -31.07
N ARG A 106 -29.25 -0.38 -31.59
CA ARG A 106 -30.29 -0.71 -32.60
C ARG A 106 -31.70 -0.57 -32.08
N ALA A 107 -32.00 -1.10 -30.90
CA ALA A 107 -33.32 -0.98 -30.28
C ALA A 107 -33.71 0.49 -30.04
N ARG A 108 -32.73 1.34 -29.65
CA ARG A 108 -32.93 2.78 -29.49
C ARG A 108 -33.19 3.48 -30.83
N ILE A 109 -32.43 3.15 -31.87
CA ILE A 109 -32.63 3.68 -33.22
C ILE A 109 -34.01 3.27 -33.77
N ASP A 110 -34.41 2.02 -33.60
CA ASP A 110 -35.72 1.53 -34.04
C ASP A 110 -36.87 2.21 -33.28
N ARG A 111 -36.69 2.46 -31.98
CA ARG A 111 -37.63 3.26 -31.19
C ARG A 111 -37.73 4.68 -31.72
N MET A 112 -36.61 5.36 -31.96
CA MET A 112 -36.56 6.74 -32.46
C MET A 112 -37.22 6.86 -33.84
N LYS A 113 -36.93 5.94 -34.77
CA LYS A 113 -37.56 5.87 -36.10
C LYS A 113 -39.08 5.68 -36.02
N ARG A 114 -39.56 4.88 -35.05
CA ARG A 114 -41.00 4.60 -34.87
C ARG A 114 -41.75 5.78 -34.24
N THR A 115 -41.08 6.64 -33.46
CA THR A 115 -41.67 7.83 -32.83
C THR A 115 -41.61 9.11 -33.66
N GLY A 116 -41.03 9.08 -34.87
CA GLY A 116 -41.14 10.18 -35.84
C GLY A 116 -40.48 11.50 -35.44
N VAL A 117 -39.42 11.48 -34.61
CA VAL A 117 -38.63 12.68 -34.33
C VAL A 117 -37.57 12.84 -35.41
N PRO A 118 -37.56 13.94 -36.20
CA PRO A 118 -36.51 14.17 -37.19
C PRO A 118 -35.16 14.41 -36.51
N ALA A 119 -34.10 13.91 -37.17
CA ALA A 119 -32.71 13.95 -36.71
C ALA A 119 -32.14 15.37 -36.63
#